data_AF-A0A7M4ANI1-F1
#
_entry.id   AF-A0A7M4ANI1-F1
#
_cell.length_a   1.000
_cell.length_b   1.000
_cell.length_c   1.000
_cell.angle_alpha   90.00
_cell.angle_beta   90.00
_cell.angle_gamma   90.00
#
_symmetry.space_group_name_H-M   'P 1'
#
loop_
_entity.id
_entity.type
_entity.pdbx_description
1 polymer ?
#
loop_
_entity_poly.entity_id
_entity_poly.type
_entity_poly.pdbx_seq_one_letter_code
_entity_poly.pdbx_strand_id
1 'polypeptide(L)' 'MSILVGDTVYFDAYDSATGNELYAYNTSNHSVWRVTDIQSGSGSSNPGDW' A
#
# COMPACT_ATOMS: atom_id res chain seq x y z
N MET A 1 4.34 -0.97 8.08
CA MET A 1 3.19 -1.56 8.80
C MET A 1 2.50 -2.57 7.90
N SER A 2 1.97 -3.68 8.43
CA SER A 2 1.06 -4.55 7.66
C SER A 2 -0.10 -5.02 8.51
N ILE A 3 -1.29 -5.12 7.90
CA ILE A 3 -2.52 -5.61 8.54
C ILE A 3 -3.27 -6.54 7.59
N LEU A 4 -3.81 -7.64 8.13
CA LEU A 4 -4.62 -8.60 7.38
C LEU A 4 -6.11 -8.37 7.66
N VAL A 5 -6.90 -8.20 6.60
CA VAL A 5 -8.36 -8.11 6.67
C VAL A 5 -8.96 -9.09 5.66
N GLY A 6 -9.58 -10.16 6.16
CA GLY A 6 -9.98 -11.29 5.32
C GLY A 6 -8.77 -11.89 4.61
N ASP A 7 -8.83 -11.97 3.27
CA ASP A 7 -7.74 -12.46 2.42
C ASP A 7 -6.84 -11.33 1.88
N THR A 8 -7.00 -10.10 2.38
CA THR A 8 -6.28 -8.93 1.87
C THR A 8 -5.28 -8.43 2.90
N VAL A 9 -4.00 -8.46 2.53
CA VAL A 9 -2.90 -7.86 3.29
C VAL A 9 -2.73 -6.42 2.83
N TYR A 10 -2.88 -5.48 3.74
CA TYR A 10 -2.55 -4.07 3.53
C TYR A 10 -1.16 -3.79 4.07
N PHE A 11 -0.34 -3.07 3.32
CA PHE A 11 1.04 -2.76 3.68
C PHE A 11 1.51 -1.48 2.99
N ASP A 12 2.49 -0.81 3.58
CA ASP A 12 3.19 0.27 2.89
C ASP A 12 4.24 -0.30 1.91
N ALA A 13 4.38 0.33 0.74
CA ALA A 13 5.43 -0.01 -0.20
C ALA A 13 5.97 1.24 -0.89
N TYR A 14 7.26 1.20 -1.23
CA TYR A 14 7.95 2.28 -1.92
C TYR A 14 8.14 1.98 -3.40
N ASP A 15 7.78 2.94 -4.25
CA ASP A 15 8.10 2.99 -5.67
C ASP A 15 8.70 4.35 -6.04
N SER A 16 9.59 4.41 -7.05
CA SER A 16 10.26 5.66 -7.41
C SER A 16 9.34 6.70 -8.06
N ALA A 17 8.18 6.30 -8.59
CA ALA A 17 7.21 7.19 -9.19
C ALA A 17 6.28 7.83 -8.14
N THR A 18 5.91 7.10 -7.09
CA THR A 18 4.89 7.53 -6.10
C THR A 18 5.33 7.54 -4.65
N GLY A 19 6.60 7.24 -4.36
CA GLY A 19 7.14 7.19 -3.01
C GLY A 19 6.54 6.06 -2.18
N ASN A 20 6.57 6.20 -0.84
CA ASN A 20 5.92 5.25 0.07
C ASN A 20 4.40 5.49 0.07
N GLU A 21 3.63 4.47 -0.30
CA GLU A 21 2.18 4.54 -0.43
C GLU A 21 1.50 3.28 0.13
N LEU A 22 0.16 3.32 0.27
CA LEU A 22 -0.61 2.17 0.77
C LEU A 22 -0.95 1.19 -0.36
N TYR A 23 -0.53 -0.06 -0.20
CA TYR A 23 -0.79 -1.17 -1.10
C TYR A 23 -1.64 -2.25 -0.44
N ALA A 24 -2.31 -3.03 -1.29
CA ALA A 24 -3.06 -4.21 -0.91
C ALA A 24 -2.62 -5.40 -1.76
N TYR A 25 -2.54 -6.56 -1.12
CA TYR A 25 -2.30 -7.85 -1.76
C TYR A 25 -3.39 -8.83 -1.35
N ASN A 26 -4.07 -9.43 -2.33
CA ASN A 26 -5.05 -10.46 -2.08
C ASN A 26 -4.41 -11.85 -2.23
N THR A 27 -4.38 -12.62 -1.14
CA THR A 27 -3.74 -13.94 -1.11
C THR A 27 -4.51 -15.01 -1.88
N SER A 28 -5.79 -14.77 -2.17
CA SER A 28 -6.68 -15.74 -2.84
C SER A 28 -6.59 -15.66 -4.37
N ASN A 29 -6.27 -14.49 -4.93
CA ASN A 29 -6.10 -14.29 -6.38
C ASN A 29 -4.72 -13.77 -6.79
N HIS A 30 -3.79 -13.62 -5.84
CA HIS A 30 -2.42 -13.17 -6.04
C HIS A 30 -2.28 -11.79 -6.71
N SER A 31 -3.27 -10.93 -6.57
CA SER A 31 -3.23 -9.56 -7.12
C SER A 31 -2.66 -8.56 -6.12
N VAL A 32 -1.88 -7.61 -6.62
CA VAL A 32 -1.36 -6.44 -5.89
C VAL A 32 -1.91 -5.18 -6.53
N TRP A 33 -2.40 -4.24 -5.74
CA TRP A 33 -2.81 -2.92 -6.22
C TRP A 33 -2.53 -1.83 -5.19
N ARG A 34 -2.33 -0.60 -5.67
CA ARG A 34 -2.28 0.58 -4.80
C ARG A 34 -3.69 0.90 -4.35
N VAL A 35 -3.91 1.00 -3.04
CA VAL A 35 -5.25 1.18 -2.46
C VAL A 35 -5.75 2.59 -2.73
N THR A 36 -4.87 3.58 -2.58
CA THR A 36 -5.14 4.97 -2.89
C THR A 36 -3.83 5.70 -3.14
N ASP A 37 -3.88 6.78 -3.91
CA ASP A 37 -2.76 7.71 -4.09
C ASP A 37 -2.89 8.79 -3.01
N ILE A 38 -2.23 8.59 -1.87
CA ILE A 38 -2.31 9.49 -0.70
C ILE A 38 -1.51 10.75 -0.99
N GLN A 39 -0.30 10.61 -1.53
CA GLN A 39 0.59 11.70 -1.90
C GLN A 39 0.94 11.60 -3.39
N SER A 40 0.27 12.40 -4.24
CA SER A 40 0.54 12.37 -5.68
C SER A 40 1.97 12.84 -6.03
N GLY A 41 2.58 12.16 -7.01
CA GLY A 41 3.96 12.42 -7.44
C GLY A 41 4.98 11.68 -6.58
N SER A 42 6.27 12.02 -6.67
CA SER A 42 7.34 11.30 -5.96
C SER A 42 7.44 11.62 -4.46
N GLY A 43 6.39 12.21 -3.87
CA GLY A 43 6.30 12.38 -2.42
C GLY A 43 6.04 11.05 -1.74
N SER A 44 6.24 10.95 -0.43
CA SER A 44 5.91 9.74 0.33
C SER A 44 4.84 10.05 1.37
N SER A 45 3.91 9.13 1.57
CA SER A 45 3.03 9.07 2.73
C SER A 45 3.56 8.06 3.77
N ASN A 46 3.03 8.08 5.00
CA ASN A 46 3.34 7.07 6.02
C ASN A 46 2.03 6.40 6.48
N PRO A 47 1.46 5.49 5.68
CA PRO A 47 0.22 4.81 6.04
C PRO A 47 0.44 3.89 7.24
N GLY A 48 -0.36 4.10 8.30
CA GLY A 48 -0.29 3.28 9.51
C GLY A 48 0.69 3.77 10.58
N ASP A 49 1.29 4.96 10.41
CA ASP A 49 2.07 5.66 11.45
C ASP A 49 1.12 6.43 12.38
N TRP A 50 1.09 6.08 13.68
CA TRP A 50 0.32 6.75 14.75
C TRP A 50 1.25 7.19 15.88
#